data_AF-A0A6A6WKI5-F1
#
_entry.id   AF-A0A6A6WKI5-F1
#
_cell.length_a   1.000
_cell.length_b   1.000
_cell.length_c   1.000
_cell.angle_alpha   90.00
_cell.angle_beta   90.00
_cell.angle_gamma   90.00
#
_symmetry.space_group_name_H-M   'P 1'
#
loop_
_entity.id
_entity.type
_entity.pdbx_description
1 polymer ?
#
loop_
_entity_poly.entity_id
_entity_poly.type
_entity_poly.pdbx_seq_one_letter_code
_entity_poly.pdbx_strand_id
1 'polypeptide(L)'
;MSVSTIPRMRTGTATPLMAPQATGGHACPRCDTMPEAKRRILELETQVRILTEKATAAVDKLADYEDQLQRLKTSQSPISPSDLTSTPVEAALNEPVTTPPVETKLQSRFSNLLSRRSIAHLSTVSSRSEADLQIALQREQDLRQKAEGKLTQMNTEIEDLSVQLFQQANEMVATERKARAKLEERVEMLEKRDDDKRKRLDRLEGAMKRIDRVRDLLAP
;
A
#
# COMPACT_ATOMS: atom_id res chain seq x y z
N MET A 1 -46.30 9.05 -21.16
CA MET A 1 -45.71 10.37 -21.40
C MET A 1 -44.31 10.37 -20.79
N SER A 2 -43.30 10.70 -21.60
CA SER A 2 -41.90 11.07 -21.26
C SER A 2 -41.07 10.03 -20.49
N VAL A 3 -40.26 9.17 -21.11
CA VAL A 3 -38.97 9.39 -21.81
C VAL A 3 -38.00 10.29 -21.04
N SER A 4 -36.88 9.71 -20.57
CA SER A 4 -35.61 10.43 -20.47
C SER A 4 -34.45 9.46 -20.70
N THR A 5 -33.95 9.50 -21.93
CA THR A 5 -32.74 8.86 -22.44
C THR A 5 -31.63 9.92 -22.41
N ILE A 6 -30.44 9.60 -21.92
CA ILE A 6 -29.25 10.47 -22.01
C ILE A 6 -28.01 9.61 -22.33
N PRO A 7 -26.92 10.15 -22.92
CA PRO A 7 -26.71 10.13 -24.36
C PRO A 7 -25.40 9.41 -24.75
N ARG A 8 -25.37 8.93 -26.00
CA ARG A 8 -24.20 8.32 -26.64
C ARG A 8 -23.27 9.43 -27.14
N MET A 9 -22.04 9.48 -26.61
CA MET A 9 -20.98 10.35 -27.13
C MET A 9 -20.52 9.85 -28.51
N ARG A 10 -20.44 10.79 -29.44
CA ARG A 10 -20.09 10.57 -30.85
C ARG A 10 -19.04 11.63 -31.21
N THR A 11 -17.83 11.16 -31.50
CA THR A 11 -16.73 11.92 -32.13
C THR A 11 -16.01 10.89 -32.99
N GLY A 12 -15.61 11.09 -34.23
CA GLY A 12 -15.66 12.20 -35.17
C GLY A 12 -15.00 11.64 -36.43
N THR A 13 -15.63 11.87 -37.57
CA THR A 13 -15.23 11.40 -38.90
C THR A 13 -13.85 11.94 -39.28
N ALA A 14 -12.94 11.11 -39.80
CA ALA A 14 -11.69 11.58 -40.39
C ALA A 14 -11.33 10.78 -41.65
N THR A 15 -11.47 11.42 -42.80
CA THR A 15 -10.74 11.15 -44.06
C THR A 15 -11.07 12.27 -45.06
N PRO A 16 -10.26 12.56 -46.09
CA PRO A 16 -8.83 12.28 -46.34
C PRO A 16 -8.04 13.55 -46.73
N LEU A 17 -6.70 13.53 -46.64
CA LEU A 17 -5.87 14.33 -47.58
C LEU A 17 -4.45 13.77 -47.71
N MET A 18 -3.97 13.91 -48.95
CA MET A 18 -2.77 13.36 -49.58
C MET A 18 -1.42 13.73 -48.95
N ALA A 19 -0.44 12.89 -49.28
CA ALA A 19 0.99 12.97 -49.00
C ALA A 19 1.67 14.28 -49.46
N PRO A 20 2.91 14.50 -48.97
CA PRO A 20 4.02 14.44 -49.90
C PRO A 20 5.15 13.52 -49.43
N GLN A 21 5.82 12.88 -50.40
CA GLN A 21 7.12 12.24 -50.24
C GLN A 21 8.20 13.31 -49.98
N ALA A 22 9.17 13.02 -49.11
CA ALA A 22 10.56 12.77 -49.52
C ALA A 22 11.57 12.98 -48.36
N THR A 23 12.60 12.15 -48.41
CA THR A 23 13.95 12.30 -47.83
C THR A 23 14.16 12.01 -46.35
N GLY A 24 15.25 11.28 -46.09
CA GLY A 24 15.92 11.26 -44.81
C GLY A 24 15.66 10.01 -43.98
N GLY A 25 16.36 8.92 -44.32
CA GLY A 25 16.52 7.77 -43.44
C GLY A 25 17.11 8.21 -42.10
N HIS A 26 16.24 8.50 -41.13
CA HIS A 26 16.61 8.60 -39.72
C HIS A 26 16.49 7.19 -39.15
N ALA A 27 17.60 6.46 -39.23
CA ALA A 27 17.79 5.24 -38.46
C ALA A 27 17.70 5.62 -36.97
N CYS A 28 16.52 5.43 -36.38
CA CYS A 28 16.26 5.67 -34.97
C CYS A 28 17.09 4.65 -34.15
N PRO A 29 18.11 5.07 -33.38
CA PRO A 29 19.02 4.15 -32.69
C PRO A 29 18.43 3.71 -31.35
N ARG A 30 17.14 3.38 -31.33
CA ARG A 30 16.40 2.89 -30.15
C ARG A 30 15.16 2.06 -30.51
N CYS A 31 15.13 1.45 -31.69
CA CYS A 31 13.98 0.65 -32.12
C CYS A 31 13.95 -0.77 -31.53
N ASP A 32 15.03 -1.21 -30.88
CA ASP A 32 15.15 -2.58 -30.35
C ASP A 32 14.36 -2.80 -29.04
N THR A 33 13.88 -1.73 -28.39
CA THR A 33 13.06 -1.81 -27.18
C THR A 33 11.55 -1.92 -27.46
N MET A 34 11.11 -1.67 -28.69
CA MET A 34 9.72 -1.84 -29.11
C MET A 34 9.20 -3.28 -28.99
N PRO A 35 9.93 -4.33 -29.43
CA PRO A 35 9.45 -5.71 -29.27
C PRO A 35 9.37 -6.14 -27.80
N GLU A 36 10.29 -5.69 -26.95
CA GLU A 36 10.29 -5.99 -25.51
C GLU A 36 9.14 -5.28 -24.79
N ALA A 37 8.94 -3.99 -25.05
CA ALA A 37 7.82 -3.23 -24.52
C ALA A 37 6.46 -3.85 -24.92
N LYS A 38 6.32 -4.30 -26.17
CA LYS A 38 5.10 -4.99 -26.64
C LYS A 38 4.86 -6.32 -25.91
N ARG A 39 5.91 -7.12 -25.66
CA ARG A 39 5.79 -8.36 -24.86
C ARG A 39 5.34 -8.05 -23.44
N ARG A 40 5.93 -7.01 -22.82
CA ARG A 40 5.56 -6.61 -21.45
C ARG A 40 4.13 -6.10 -21.36
N ILE A 41 3.65 -5.35 -22.36
CA ILE A 41 2.26 -4.91 -22.43
C ILE A 41 1.31 -6.11 -22.46
N LEU A 42 1.56 -7.10 -23.32
CA LEU A 42 0.73 -8.30 -23.40
C LEU A 42 0.74 -9.11 -22.10
N GLU A 43 1.89 -9.23 -21.45
CA GLU A 43 2.01 -9.88 -20.15
C GLU A 43 1.19 -9.15 -19.08
N LEU A 44 1.28 -7.82 -19.01
CA LEU A 44 0.52 -7.02 -18.06
C LEU A 44 -0.99 -7.08 -18.34
N GLU A 45 -1.40 -7.07 -19.61
CA GLU A 45 -2.80 -7.22 -20.01
C GLU A 45 -3.37 -8.58 -19.59
N THR A 46 -2.58 -9.67 -19.70
CA THR A 46 -3.02 -10.99 -19.23
C THR A 46 -3.11 -11.05 -17.72
N GLN A 47 -2.14 -10.47 -16.99
CA GLN A 47 -2.20 -10.37 -15.52
C GLN A 47 -3.41 -9.58 -15.04
N VAL A 48 -3.71 -8.43 -15.65
CA VAL A 48 -4.90 -7.63 -15.32
C VAL A 48 -6.17 -8.42 -15.57
N ARG A 49 -6.25 -9.19 -16.66
CA ARG A 49 -7.40 -10.05 -16.96
C ARG A 49 -7.61 -11.12 -15.88
N ILE A 50 -6.54 -11.83 -15.51
CA ILE A 50 -6.59 -12.87 -14.47
C ILE A 50 -6.95 -12.28 -13.11
N LEU A 51 -6.39 -11.12 -12.77
CA LEU A 51 -6.73 -10.43 -11.52
C LEU A 51 -8.18 -9.98 -11.49
N THR A 52 -8.70 -9.52 -12.63
CA THR A 52 -10.11 -9.13 -12.75
C THR A 52 -11.02 -10.35 -12.55
N GLU A 53 -10.71 -11.48 -13.18
CA GLU A 53 -11.46 -12.73 -13.01
C GLU A 53 -11.42 -13.23 -11.56
N LYS A 54 -10.27 -13.12 -10.89
CA LYS A 54 -10.15 -13.45 -9.47
C LYS A 54 -10.94 -12.51 -8.58
N ALA A 55 -10.95 -11.21 -8.90
CA ALA A 55 -11.73 -10.22 -8.17
C ALA A 55 -13.23 -10.50 -8.30
N THR A 56 -13.71 -10.81 -9.51
CA THR A 56 -15.13 -11.17 -9.72
C THR A 56 -15.49 -12.45 -8.97
N ALA A 57 -14.66 -13.50 -9.05
CA ALA A 57 -14.90 -14.74 -8.32
C ALA A 57 -14.91 -14.54 -6.79
N ALA A 58 -14.07 -13.63 -6.27
CA ALA A 58 -14.08 -13.27 -4.86
C ALA A 58 -15.36 -12.51 -4.47
N VAL A 59 -15.84 -11.59 -5.32
CA VAL A 59 -17.11 -10.88 -5.10
C VAL A 59 -18.29 -11.84 -5.10
N ASP A 60 -18.35 -12.80 -6.03
CA ASP A 60 -19.40 -13.83 -6.06
C ASP A 60 -19.43 -14.63 -4.75
N LYS A 61 -18.24 -15.03 -4.26
CA LYS A 61 -18.12 -15.74 -2.97
C LYS A 61 -18.55 -14.88 -1.77
N LEU A 62 -18.32 -13.56 -1.82
CA LEU A 62 -18.79 -12.65 -0.77
C LEU A 62 -20.31 -12.54 -0.77
N ALA A 63 -20.96 -12.53 -1.93
CA ALA A 63 -22.42 -12.57 -2.03
C ALA A 63 -22.99 -13.85 -1.38
N ASP A 64 -22.38 -15.01 -1.65
CA ASP A 64 -22.77 -16.28 -1.02
C ASP A 64 -22.64 -16.25 0.51
N TYR A 65 -21.60 -15.60 1.04
CA TYR A 65 -21.42 -15.45 2.49
C TYR A 65 -22.39 -14.43 3.10
N GLU A 66 -22.73 -13.35 2.39
CA GLU A 66 -23.74 -12.39 2.81
C GLU A 66 -25.10 -13.07 2.95
N ASP A 67 -25.51 -13.88 1.97
CA ASP A 67 -26.75 -14.65 2.02
C ASP A 67 -26.79 -15.61 3.22
N GLN A 68 -25.67 -16.28 3.52
CA GLN A 68 -25.55 -17.13 4.71
C GLN A 68 -25.70 -16.33 6.01
N LEU A 69 -25.08 -15.15 6.09
CA LEU A 69 -25.23 -14.25 7.23
C LEU A 69 -26.66 -13.75 7.40
N GLN A 70 -27.35 -13.38 6.31
CA GLN A 70 -28.75 -12.97 6.35
C GLN A 70 -29.65 -14.10 6.85
N ARG A 71 -29.45 -15.33 6.35
CA ARG A 71 -30.20 -16.51 6.81
C ARG A 71 -29.96 -16.81 8.28
N LEU A 72 -28.71 -16.73 8.76
CA LEU A 72 -28.37 -16.93 10.16
C LEU A 72 -28.99 -15.84 11.06
N LYS A 73 -28.95 -14.57 10.62
CA LYS A 73 -29.56 -13.45 11.35
C LYS A 73 -31.08 -13.58 11.44
N THR A 74 -31.72 -14.05 10.36
CA THR A 74 -33.17 -14.32 10.33
C THR A 74 -33.53 -15.53 11.19
N SER A 75 -32.68 -16.55 11.23
CA SER A 75 -32.86 -17.75 12.06
C SER A 75 -32.59 -17.49 13.55
N GLN A 76 -31.70 -16.54 13.88
CA GLN A 76 -31.41 -16.13 15.27
C GLN A 76 -32.35 -15.07 15.83
N SER A 77 -33.22 -14.45 15.02
CA SER A 77 -34.09 -13.37 15.49
C SER A 77 -35.58 -13.69 15.39
N PRO A 78 -36.23 -14.01 16.52
CA PRO A 78 -37.65 -13.79 16.69
C PRO A 78 -37.89 -12.76 17.81
N ILE A 79 -37.50 -11.49 17.64
CA ILE A 79 -38.12 -10.33 18.35
C ILE A 79 -38.09 -9.08 17.45
N SER A 80 -39.31 -8.69 17.04
CA SER A 80 -39.91 -7.39 16.71
C SER A 80 -39.19 -6.25 15.93
N PRO A 81 -39.93 -5.58 15.00
CA PRO A 81 -39.48 -4.43 14.21
C PRO A 81 -39.88 -3.07 14.84
N SER A 82 -38.97 -2.10 14.82
CA SER A 82 -39.13 -0.62 14.92
C SER A 82 -37.69 -0.07 14.76
N ASP A 83 -37.32 0.94 13.99
CA ASP A 83 -38.04 2.03 13.34
C ASP A 83 -37.22 2.53 12.13
N LEU A 84 -37.92 3.26 11.27
CA LEU A 84 -37.48 3.79 9.99
C LEU A 84 -36.62 5.07 10.14
N THR A 85 -35.91 5.42 9.05
CA THR A 85 -35.76 6.80 8.51
C THR A 85 -34.45 7.59 8.79
N SER A 86 -33.64 7.69 7.73
CA SER A 86 -32.94 8.88 7.19
C SER A 86 -31.72 9.55 7.87
N THR A 87 -30.60 9.46 7.13
CA THR A 87 -29.47 10.39 6.86
C THR A 87 -29.67 11.91 7.09
N PRO A 88 -28.65 12.79 6.85
CA PRO A 88 -27.30 12.90 7.42
C PRO A 88 -26.99 14.37 7.86
N VAL A 89 -25.96 14.60 8.69
CA VAL A 89 -25.30 15.93 8.73
C VAL A 89 -23.81 15.79 8.91
N GLU A 90 -23.12 16.44 7.98
CA GLU A 90 -21.70 16.54 7.75
C GLU A 90 -21.09 17.67 8.60
N ALA A 91 -19.77 17.61 8.73
CA ALA A 91 -18.84 18.63 9.21
C ALA A 91 -18.67 18.80 10.74
N ALA A 92 -17.53 18.31 11.25
CA ALA A 92 -16.37 19.19 11.40
C ALA A 92 -15.11 18.39 11.78
N LEU A 93 -14.03 18.78 11.12
CA LEU A 93 -12.63 18.42 11.32
C LEU A 93 -12.23 18.45 12.81
N ASN A 94 -11.43 17.48 13.26
CA ASN A 94 -10.09 17.73 13.83
C ASN A 94 -9.40 16.42 14.26
N GLU A 95 -8.13 16.34 13.88
CA GLU A 95 -7.14 15.29 14.15
C GLU A 95 -6.63 15.30 15.62
N PRO A 96 -5.84 14.27 16.04
CA PRO A 96 -5.78 13.78 17.40
C PRO A 96 -4.68 14.45 18.25
N VAL A 97 -4.99 14.70 19.52
CA VAL A 97 -3.98 14.98 20.55
C VAL A 97 -4.17 14.06 21.75
N THR A 98 -3.12 13.28 21.98
CA THR A 98 -2.72 12.52 23.16
C THR A 98 -3.11 13.16 24.50
N THR A 99 -3.85 12.43 25.35
CA THR A 99 -3.50 12.07 26.75
C THR A 99 -4.74 11.51 27.51
N PRO A 100 -4.59 10.50 28.39
CA PRO A 100 -5.66 9.97 29.24
C PRO A 100 -5.71 10.68 30.61
N PRO A 101 -6.86 10.67 31.30
CA PRO A 101 -6.87 9.93 32.57
C PRO A 101 -8.18 9.16 32.85
N VAL A 102 -7.98 7.92 33.30
CA VAL A 102 -8.64 7.21 34.42
C VAL A 102 -10.00 7.75 34.86
N GLU A 103 -11.09 7.06 34.51
CA GLU A 103 -12.22 6.85 35.43
C GLU A 103 -12.78 5.43 35.29
N THR A 104 -12.51 4.65 36.33
CA THR A 104 -13.08 3.35 36.63
C THR A 104 -14.59 3.45 36.83
N LYS A 105 -15.39 2.79 35.99
CA LYS A 105 -16.77 2.45 36.33
C LYS A 105 -17.11 1.04 35.86
N LEU A 106 -16.52 0.06 36.53
CA LEU A 106 -17.05 -1.30 36.53
C LEU A 106 -18.37 -1.28 37.32
N GLN A 107 -19.49 -1.20 36.61
CA GLN A 107 -20.79 -1.54 37.18
C GLN A 107 -20.84 -3.06 37.37
N SER A 108 -20.27 -3.51 38.49
CA SER A 108 -20.41 -4.86 39.01
C SER A 108 -21.88 -5.11 39.36
N ARG A 109 -22.59 -5.81 38.47
CA ARG A 109 -23.98 -6.25 38.65
C ARG A 109 -24.06 -7.68 39.17
N PHE A 110 -23.31 -8.00 40.23
CA PHE A 110 -23.37 -9.30 40.88
C PHE A 110 -23.90 -9.18 42.31
N SER A 111 -25.16 -8.77 42.43
CA SER A 111 -25.83 -8.60 43.72
C SER A 111 -27.18 -9.31 43.76
N ASN A 112 -27.27 -10.59 43.34
CA ASN A 112 -28.55 -11.30 43.31
C ASN A 112 -28.51 -12.78 43.76
N LEU A 113 -27.54 -13.23 44.57
CA LEU A 113 -27.49 -14.64 44.99
C LEU A 113 -27.21 -14.84 46.47
N LEU A 114 -28.07 -14.30 47.34
CA LEU A 114 -28.18 -14.79 48.72
C LEU A 114 -29.66 -14.90 49.13
N SER A 115 -30.33 -15.92 48.57
CA SER A 115 -31.60 -16.43 49.09
C SER A 115 -31.40 -17.87 49.60
N ARG A 116 -31.06 -17.93 50.90
CA ARG A 116 -31.38 -18.92 51.94
C ARG A 116 -31.74 -20.38 51.57
N ARG A 117 -30.97 -21.29 52.20
CA ARG A 117 -31.39 -22.42 53.07
C ARG A 117 -31.53 -23.83 52.45
N SER A 118 -30.48 -24.65 52.60
CA SER A 118 -30.56 -26.05 53.10
C SER A 118 -29.14 -26.58 53.40
N ILE A 119 -28.84 -26.91 54.66
CA ILE A 119 -27.46 -27.14 55.17
C ILE A 119 -27.04 -28.62 55.21
N ALA A 120 -27.91 -29.59 54.87
CA ALA A 120 -27.52 -31.01 54.90
C ALA A 120 -27.17 -31.62 53.52
N HIS A 121 -27.43 -30.91 52.42
CA HIS A 121 -27.11 -31.35 51.04
C HIS A 121 -26.01 -30.48 50.39
N LEU A 122 -25.49 -29.49 51.12
CA LEU A 122 -24.58 -28.48 50.59
C LEU A 122 -23.12 -28.97 50.52
N SER A 123 -22.70 -29.87 51.41
CA SER A 123 -21.30 -30.35 51.47
C SER A 123 -20.91 -31.20 50.26
N THR A 124 -21.82 -32.05 49.77
CA THR A 124 -21.59 -32.91 48.59
C THR A 124 -21.79 -32.17 47.26
N VAL A 125 -22.63 -31.14 47.24
CA VAL A 125 -22.84 -30.31 46.04
C VAL A 125 -21.73 -29.25 45.92
N SER A 126 -21.22 -28.74 47.04
CA SER A 126 -20.13 -27.77 47.06
C SER A 126 -18.79 -28.39 46.65
N SER A 127 -18.48 -29.63 47.07
CA SER A 127 -17.25 -30.32 46.64
C SER A 127 -17.28 -30.72 45.16
N ARG A 128 -18.46 -31.07 44.63
CA ARG A 128 -18.65 -31.36 43.20
C ARG A 128 -18.52 -30.10 42.34
N SER A 129 -19.07 -28.97 42.82
CA SER A 129 -18.88 -27.66 42.21
C SER A 129 -17.42 -27.19 42.25
N GLU A 130 -16.68 -27.52 43.31
CA GLU A 130 -15.25 -27.17 43.43
C GLU A 130 -14.39 -27.93 42.41
N ALA A 131 -14.66 -29.22 42.20
CA ALA A 131 -14.00 -30.02 41.17
C ALA A 131 -14.29 -29.49 39.76
N ASP A 132 -15.55 -29.13 39.46
CA ASP A 132 -15.92 -28.55 38.17
C ASP A 132 -15.26 -27.18 37.92
N LEU A 133 -15.12 -26.36 38.97
CA LEU A 133 -14.40 -25.08 38.91
C LEU A 133 -12.91 -25.27 38.66
N GLN A 134 -12.27 -26.24 39.31
CA GLN A 134 -10.87 -26.58 39.06
C GLN A 134 -10.65 -27.03 37.61
N ILE A 135 -11.55 -27.87 37.08
CA ILE A 135 -11.50 -28.32 35.69
C ILE A 135 -11.70 -27.13 34.73
N ALA A 136 -12.64 -26.22 35.02
CA ALA A 136 -12.87 -25.03 34.20
C ALA A 136 -11.67 -24.08 34.21
N LEU A 137 -11.05 -23.87 35.37
CA LEU A 137 -9.86 -23.05 35.54
C LEU A 137 -8.66 -23.64 34.81
N GLN A 138 -8.45 -24.96 34.89
CA GLN A 138 -7.39 -25.62 34.14
C GLN A 138 -7.58 -25.46 32.62
N ARG A 139 -8.82 -25.58 32.12
CA ARG A 139 -9.11 -25.32 30.70
C ARG A 139 -8.84 -23.87 30.30
N GLU A 140 -9.18 -22.91 31.15
CA GLU A 140 -8.90 -21.48 30.90
C GLU A 140 -7.39 -21.22 30.85
N GLN A 141 -6.64 -21.78 31.80
CA GLN A 141 -5.17 -21.69 31.82
C GLN A 141 -4.54 -22.33 30.57
N ASP A 142 -5.00 -23.51 30.16
CA ASP A 142 -4.50 -24.18 28.94
C ASP A 142 -4.79 -23.33 27.68
N LEU A 143 -5.97 -22.72 27.59
CA LEU A 143 -6.33 -21.83 26.49
C LEU A 143 -5.45 -20.58 26.49
N ARG A 144 -5.19 -20.03 27.68
CA ARG A 144 -4.36 -18.85 27.85
C ARG A 144 -2.89 -19.13 27.51
N GLN A 145 -2.33 -20.25 27.97
CA GLN A 145 -0.98 -20.67 27.62
C GLN A 145 -0.84 -20.88 26.10
N LYS A 146 -1.85 -21.45 25.44
CA LYS A 146 -1.87 -21.58 23.97
C LYS A 146 -1.91 -20.22 23.28
N ALA A 147 -2.68 -19.27 23.79
CA ALA A 147 -2.75 -17.92 23.25
C ALA A 147 -1.42 -17.17 23.45
N GLU A 148 -0.82 -17.27 24.63
CA GLU A 148 0.49 -16.70 24.96
C GLU A 148 1.58 -17.32 24.08
N GLY A 149 1.57 -18.63 23.84
CA GLY A 149 2.49 -19.30 22.91
C GLY A 149 2.39 -18.76 21.48
N LYS A 150 1.17 -18.56 20.96
CA LYS A 150 0.96 -17.94 19.65
C LYS A 150 1.46 -16.49 19.60
N LEU A 151 1.23 -15.72 20.66
CA LEU A 151 1.73 -14.35 20.77
C LEU A 151 3.26 -14.31 20.76
N THR A 152 3.91 -15.21 21.51
CA THR A 152 5.38 -15.32 21.48
C THR A 152 5.92 -15.71 20.12
N GLN A 153 5.27 -16.66 19.42
CA GLN A 153 5.65 -17.05 18.07
C GLN A 153 5.53 -15.88 17.09
N MET A 154 4.40 -15.16 17.12
CA MET A 154 4.23 -13.98 16.28
C MET A 154 5.26 -12.90 16.58
N ASN A 155 5.59 -12.68 17.86
CA ASN A 155 6.60 -11.71 18.23
C ASN A 155 7.99 -12.09 17.67
N THR A 156 8.37 -13.37 17.70
CA THR A 156 9.62 -13.84 17.08
C THR A 156 9.62 -13.67 15.56
N GLU A 157 8.51 -13.96 14.88
CA GLU A 157 8.41 -13.75 13.44
C GLU A 157 8.52 -12.26 13.05
N ILE A 158 7.94 -11.37 13.86
CA ILE A 158 8.07 -9.91 13.67
C ILE A 158 9.51 -9.47 13.88
N GLU A 159 10.18 -9.98 14.92
CA GLU A 159 11.60 -9.67 15.17
C GLU A 159 12.47 -10.13 13.99
N ASP A 160 12.29 -11.35 13.49
CA ASP A 160 13.03 -11.88 12.34
C ASP A 160 12.81 -11.04 11.07
N LEU A 161 11.55 -10.71 10.77
CA LEU A 161 11.20 -9.85 9.63
C LEU A 161 11.81 -8.45 9.79
N SER A 162 11.84 -7.91 11.01
CA SER A 162 12.43 -6.61 11.28
C SER A 162 13.94 -6.63 11.01
N VAL A 163 14.64 -7.67 11.45
CA VAL A 163 16.08 -7.85 11.20
C VAL A 163 16.35 -7.94 9.71
N GLN A 164 15.56 -8.73 8.96
CA GLN A 164 15.69 -8.85 7.50
C GLN A 164 15.47 -7.50 6.80
N LEU A 165 14.44 -6.76 7.18
CA LEU A 165 14.14 -5.45 6.57
C LEU A 165 15.25 -4.43 6.86
N PHE A 166 15.77 -4.39 8.09
CA PHE A 166 16.91 -3.52 8.42
C PHE A 166 18.17 -3.93 7.68
N GLN A 167 18.44 -5.22 7.52
CA GLN A 167 19.59 -5.71 6.77
C GLN A 167 19.49 -5.34 5.29
N GLN A 168 18.33 -5.56 4.66
CA GLN A 168 18.07 -5.18 3.27
C GLN A 168 18.18 -3.66 3.07
N ALA A 169 17.62 -2.87 3.99
CA ALA A 169 17.73 -1.42 3.95
C ALA A 169 19.19 -0.95 4.05
N ASN A 170 19.96 -1.54 4.98
CA ASN A 170 21.38 -1.24 5.15
C ASN A 170 22.19 -1.60 3.90
N GLU A 171 21.91 -2.73 3.27
CA GLU A 171 22.56 -3.14 2.02
C GLU A 171 22.24 -2.16 0.88
N MET A 172 20.97 -1.81 0.70
CA MET A 172 20.55 -0.85 -0.33
C MET A 172 21.25 0.49 -0.15
N VAL A 173 21.27 1.04 1.07
CA VAL A 173 21.96 2.29 1.38
C VAL A 173 23.46 2.18 1.15
N ALA A 174 24.08 1.04 1.48
CA ALA A 174 25.51 0.83 1.24
C ALA A 174 25.82 0.80 -0.27
N THR A 175 24.99 0.15 -1.09
CA THR A 175 25.17 0.15 -2.54
C THR A 175 24.98 1.54 -3.14
N GLU A 176 24.01 2.31 -2.66
CA GLU A 176 23.79 3.69 -3.09
C GLU A 176 24.98 4.58 -2.72
N ARG A 177 25.47 4.51 -1.47
CA ARG A 177 26.66 5.27 -1.04
C ARG A 177 27.87 4.95 -1.90
N LYS A 178 28.10 3.67 -2.24
CA LYS A 178 29.18 3.25 -3.14
C LYS A 178 28.98 3.77 -4.57
N ALA A 179 27.76 3.69 -5.10
CA ALA A 179 27.45 4.18 -6.44
C ALA A 179 27.61 5.70 -6.54
N ARG A 180 27.10 6.43 -5.54
CA ARG A 180 27.21 7.87 -5.41
C ARG A 180 28.66 8.31 -5.34
N ALA A 181 29.49 7.70 -4.50
CA ALA A 181 30.92 8.01 -4.41
C ALA A 181 31.64 7.82 -5.76
N LYS A 182 31.34 6.75 -6.51
CA LYS A 182 31.92 6.52 -7.84
C LYS A 182 31.49 7.58 -8.87
N LEU A 183 30.24 8.04 -8.79
CA LEU A 183 29.76 9.11 -9.67
C LEU A 183 30.40 10.45 -9.32
N GLU A 184 30.48 10.77 -8.03
CA GLU A 184 31.15 11.98 -7.54
C GLU A 184 32.62 12.03 -8.00
N GLU A 185 33.36 10.92 -7.91
CA GLU A 185 34.73 10.83 -8.46
C GLU A 185 34.79 11.09 -9.97
N ARG A 186 33.86 10.50 -10.74
CA ARG A 186 33.83 10.67 -12.19
C ARG A 186 33.46 12.10 -12.59
N VAL A 187 32.58 12.74 -11.85
CA VAL A 187 32.21 14.15 -12.03
C VAL A 187 33.42 15.03 -11.78
N GLU A 188 34.14 14.84 -10.67
CA GLU A 188 35.34 15.62 -10.36
C GLU A 188 36.41 15.50 -11.47
N MET A 189 36.62 14.28 -12.00
CA MET A 189 37.55 14.06 -13.10
C MET A 189 37.10 14.74 -14.40
N LEU A 190 35.80 14.77 -14.68
CA LEU A 190 35.23 15.47 -15.83
C LEU A 190 35.42 16.99 -15.71
N GLU A 191 35.10 17.55 -14.54
CA GLU A 191 35.27 18.98 -14.24
C GLU A 191 36.72 19.43 -14.44
N LYS A 192 37.71 18.69 -13.90
CA LYS A 192 39.14 18.98 -14.11
C LYS A 192 39.51 19.01 -15.60
N ARG A 193 39.00 18.04 -16.38
CA ARG A 193 39.28 17.98 -17.83
C ARG A 193 38.64 19.14 -18.58
N ASP A 194 37.44 19.54 -18.21
CA ASP A 194 36.75 20.64 -18.88
C ASP A 194 37.36 21.99 -18.51
N ASP A 195 37.84 22.17 -17.27
CA ASP A 195 38.65 23.33 -16.88
C ASP A 195 39.93 23.45 -17.69
N ASP A 196 40.65 22.34 -17.89
CA ASP A 196 41.88 22.35 -18.70
C ASP A 196 41.62 22.65 -20.17
N LYS A 197 40.54 22.12 -20.74
CA LYS A 197 40.12 22.48 -22.10
C LYS A 197 39.73 23.95 -22.19
N ARG A 198 38.98 24.47 -21.20
CA ARG A 198 38.58 25.88 -21.14
C ARG A 198 39.80 26.80 -21.15
N LYS A 199 40.79 26.52 -20.30
CA LYS A 199 42.07 27.26 -20.30
C LYS A 199 42.80 27.23 -21.65
N ARG A 200 42.74 26.10 -22.37
CA ARG A 200 43.33 25.99 -23.72
C ARG A 200 42.56 26.83 -24.73
N LEU A 201 41.23 26.79 -24.69
CA LEU A 201 40.38 27.62 -25.54
C LEU A 201 40.62 29.11 -25.29
N ASP A 202 40.68 29.55 -24.03
CA ASP A 202 40.96 30.95 -23.68
C ASP A 202 42.28 31.45 -24.30
N ARG A 203 43.31 30.59 -24.31
CA ARG A 203 44.60 30.91 -24.97
C ARG A 203 44.48 31.01 -26.48
N LEU A 204 43.74 30.09 -27.10
CA LEU A 204 43.49 30.09 -28.54
C LEU A 204 42.66 31.30 -28.96
N GLU A 205 41.58 31.62 -28.24
CA GLU A 205 40.78 32.83 -28.44
C GLU A 205 41.62 34.09 -28.31
N GLY A 206 42.51 34.14 -27.31
CA GLY A 206 43.46 35.24 -27.16
C GLY A 206 44.40 35.38 -28.37
N ALA A 207 44.83 34.26 -28.97
CA ALA A 207 45.64 34.26 -30.19
C ALA A 207 44.85 34.66 -31.43
N MET A 208 43.62 34.15 -31.60
CA MET A 208 42.73 34.52 -32.70
C MET A 208 42.41 36.01 -32.66
N LYS A 209 42.05 36.56 -31.49
CA LYS A 209 41.84 38.00 -31.31
C LYS A 209 43.06 38.84 -31.71
N ARG A 210 44.28 38.34 -31.52
CA ARG A 210 45.50 39.03 -32.00
C ARG A 210 45.60 38.98 -33.52
N ILE A 211 45.33 37.83 -34.12
CA ILE A 211 45.34 37.64 -35.57
C ILE A 211 44.28 38.53 -36.24
N ASP A 212 43.06 38.56 -35.70
CA ASP A 212 41.97 39.37 -36.23
C ASP A 212 42.35 40.86 -36.22
N ARG A 213 42.94 41.37 -35.13
CA ARG A 213 43.45 42.75 -35.09
C ARG A 213 44.49 43.05 -36.16
N VAL A 214 45.43 42.13 -36.39
CA VAL A 214 46.45 42.29 -37.45
C VAL A 214 45.79 42.27 -38.83
N ARG A 215 44.81 41.39 -39.03
CA ARG A 215 44.05 41.30 -40.28
C ARG A 215 43.29 42.60 -40.56
N ASP A 216 42.64 43.19 -39.56
CA ASP A 216 41.90 44.46 -39.70
C ASP A 216 42.84 45.62 -40.10
N LEU A 217 44.07 45.64 -39.59
CA LEU A 217 45.08 46.65 -39.96
C LEU A 217 45.65 46.45 -41.37
N LEU A 218 45.61 45.22 -41.90
CA LEU A 218 46.09 44.88 -43.23
C LEU A 218 44.97 44.87 -44.28
N ALA A 219 43.72 45.14 -43.87
CA ALA A 219 42.60 45.26 -44.79
C ALA A 219 42.72 46.58 -45.57
N PRO A 220 42.78 46.55 -46.93
CA PRO A 220 42.94 47.73 -47.77
C PRO A 220 41.70 48.62 -47.84
#